data_AF-A0A2V6PFP9-F1
#
_entry.id   AF-A0A2V6PFP9-F1
#
_cell.length_a   1.000
_cell.length_b   1.000
_cell.length_c   1.000
_cell.angle_alpha   90.00
_cell.angle_beta   90.00
_cell.angle_gamma   90.00
#
_symmetry.space_group_name_H-M   'P 1'
#
loop_
_entity.id
_entity.type
_entity.pdbx_description
1 polymer ?
#
loop_
_entity_poly.entity_id
_entity_poly.type
_entity_poly.pdbx_seq_one_letter_code
_entity_poly.pdbx_strand_id
1 'polypeptide(L)'
;MKPIKLTGKIVFQLFTLVSGIGLALMQTSHAQPVQRAYLKASNTASNHYFGRSVAISGDTLVIGATLENSDATGVNGDQGNNGATNSGAAYVFVRDGTNWVQQAYLKASNTGSNDLFGQSVAISGNTIVVGAHQESSSATGVNGNQSDNSATNSGAAYVFVRGGTNWSQQAYLKASNTGAGDTFGGSVAVSGDTVVVGAIFEDSNATGVNGDQNNNNAIGSGAAYVFVRSGSNWSQQAYLKASNTRAFISFGGEVTISGDTVVVTTSLENSGATGVNGNQSDTSAFGAGAAYVFVRSGTNWSQQAYLNASNSEMDDAFGWSAAVSGDTIVLGANGEDSSARGVNGNQSNNNANNSGAAYVFTRQGTNWSQQAYLKASNAVRDESFGDSVALSGDTLLVGAIHEDSNATGVNGDQNNNNAFFSGAAYVFVRNGTNWSQQAYLKASNTDAGDLFGVSAALSGDAAVIGALHEASNGVGVDADQSDNSAANAGAAYIFRGLGNGPRLALTPDGSGGYILRFNGAPEVPYQVQRAPSVTGPWEILATNTAPISGLVEFSDINPPPAQAFYRTVQP
;
A
#
# COMPACT_ATOMS: atom_id res chain seq x y z
N MET A 1 53.07 8.43 2.77
CA MET A 1 51.89 9.06 3.40
C MET A 1 50.79 9.16 2.35
N LYS A 2 49.64 8.52 2.60
CA LYS A 2 48.50 8.45 1.67
C LYS A 2 47.70 9.76 1.67
N PRO A 3 47.06 10.16 0.56
CA PRO A 3 46.09 11.25 0.56
C PRO A 3 44.77 10.79 1.20
N ILE A 4 44.24 11.62 2.09
CA ILE A 4 42.91 11.46 2.71
C ILE A 4 41.86 11.87 1.67
N LYS A 5 41.00 10.92 1.27
CA LYS A 5 39.76 11.20 0.52
C LYS A 5 38.76 11.84 1.48
N LEU A 6 38.33 13.07 1.19
CA LEU A 6 37.11 13.65 1.77
C LEU A 6 35.90 13.03 1.06
N THR A 7 35.25 12.08 1.71
CA THR A 7 33.91 11.59 1.35
C THR A 7 32.87 12.43 2.07
N GLY A 8 32.38 13.47 1.40
CA GLY A 8 31.17 14.19 1.79
C GLY A 8 30.45 14.58 0.50
N LYS A 9 29.30 13.95 0.23
CA LYS A 9 28.45 14.31 -0.92
C LYS A 9 27.88 15.71 -0.67
N ILE A 10 28.32 16.68 -1.45
CA ILE A 10 27.78 18.04 -1.45
C ILE A 10 26.49 18.03 -2.27
N VAL A 11 25.43 18.58 -1.66
CA VAL A 11 24.11 18.75 -2.24
C VAL A 11 23.99 20.19 -2.74
N PHE A 12 23.71 20.40 -4.03
CA PHE A 12 23.39 21.71 -4.61
C PHE A 12 21.89 21.85 -4.85
N GLN A 13 21.30 23.01 -4.51
CA GLN A 13 19.94 23.43 -4.92
C GLN A 13 19.86 24.96 -5.13
N LEU A 14 19.00 25.42 -6.04
CA LEU A 14 18.93 26.76 -6.65
C LEU A 14 17.50 27.37 -6.52
N PHE A 15 17.31 28.66 -6.17
CA PHE A 15 16.11 29.48 -6.51
C PHE A 15 16.33 31.01 -6.44
N THR A 16 15.40 31.74 -7.07
CA THR A 16 15.16 33.20 -7.03
C THR A 16 13.69 33.44 -6.60
N LEU A 17 13.39 34.54 -5.90
CA LEU A 17 12.02 35.01 -5.64
C LEU A 17 12.01 36.54 -5.73
N VAL A 18 11.19 37.07 -6.63
CA VAL A 18 10.82 38.50 -6.69
C VAL A 18 9.45 38.63 -6.04
N SER A 19 9.29 39.66 -5.20
CA SER A 19 8.14 39.92 -4.34
C SER A 19 6.77 39.79 -5.02
N GLY A 20 5.88 38.95 -4.46
CA GLY A 20 4.45 38.96 -4.76
C GLY A 20 3.79 37.58 -4.66
N ILE A 21 3.17 37.29 -3.51
CA ILE A 21 2.19 36.22 -3.25
C ILE A 21 2.47 34.88 -3.97
N GLY A 22 3.34 34.05 -3.38
CA GLY A 22 3.55 32.67 -3.84
C GLY A 22 4.05 31.79 -2.70
N LEU A 23 3.27 30.75 -2.37
CA LEU A 23 3.71 29.67 -1.49
C LEU A 23 4.83 28.90 -2.19
N ALA A 24 6.08 29.06 -1.75
CA ALA A 24 7.23 28.36 -2.32
C ALA A 24 7.57 27.13 -1.46
N LEU A 25 7.32 25.94 -1.99
CA LEU A 25 7.76 24.67 -1.41
C LEU A 25 9.13 24.31 -1.99
N MET A 26 10.15 24.17 -1.14
CA MET A 26 11.50 23.76 -1.51
C MET A 26 11.84 22.42 -0.82
N GLN A 27 12.35 21.47 -1.60
CA GLN A 27 12.52 20.07 -1.23
C GLN A 27 14.01 19.79 -1.12
N THR A 28 14.55 19.36 0.03
CA THR A 28 15.98 19.00 0.20
C THR A 28 16.37 17.85 -0.73
N SER A 29 17.65 17.73 -1.14
CA SER A 29 18.08 16.51 -1.83
C SER A 29 17.88 15.31 -0.91
N HIS A 30 17.20 14.30 -1.43
CA HIS A 30 16.81 13.12 -0.70
C HIS A 30 18.04 12.31 -0.29
N ALA A 31 18.03 11.79 0.94
CA ALA A 31 18.82 10.60 1.23
C ALA A 31 18.44 9.55 0.19
N GLN A 32 19.43 8.91 -0.43
CA GLN A 32 19.14 7.83 -1.36
C GLN A 32 18.38 6.73 -0.61
N PRO A 33 17.34 6.14 -1.20
CA PRO A 33 16.64 5.03 -0.58
C PRO A 33 17.61 3.92 -0.20
N VAL A 34 17.39 3.30 0.94
CA VAL A 34 18.21 2.19 1.43
C VAL A 34 17.34 1.10 2.04
N GLN A 35 17.71 -0.15 1.80
CA GLN A 35 17.16 -1.27 2.55
C GLN A 35 17.62 -1.18 4.01
N ARG A 36 16.69 -1.38 4.94
CA ARG A 36 16.89 -1.29 6.39
C ARG A 36 16.60 -2.59 7.11
N ALA A 37 15.80 -3.48 6.53
CA ALA A 37 15.56 -4.78 7.09
C ALA A 37 15.16 -5.79 6.01
N TYR A 38 15.44 -7.04 6.28
CA TYR A 38 14.90 -8.24 5.62
C TYR A 38 14.18 -9.07 6.67
N LEU A 39 12.94 -9.46 6.40
CA LEU A 39 12.07 -10.10 7.37
C LEU A 39 11.62 -11.47 6.88
N LYS A 40 11.65 -12.41 7.81
CA LYS A 40 11.20 -13.80 7.66
C LYS A 40 10.26 -14.15 8.81
N ALA A 41 9.43 -15.15 8.58
CA ALA A 41 8.67 -15.77 9.66
C ALA A 41 9.61 -16.31 10.75
N SER A 42 9.16 -16.37 12.00
CA SER A 42 9.90 -17.03 13.08
C SER A 42 9.91 -18.56 12.96
N ASN A 43 9.00 -19.12 12.19
CA ASN A 43 8.84 -20.54 11.86
C ASN A 43 8.85 -20.73 10.34
N THR A 44 9.84 -20.14 9.66
CA THR A 44 10.03 -20.28 8.21
C THR A 44 10.00 -21.74 7.79
N ALA A 45 9.22 -22.04 6.75
CA ALA A 45 9.25 -23.32 6.05
C ALA A 45 8.85 -23.13 4.59
N SER A 46 9.16 -24.12 3.76
CA SER A 46 8.82 -24.09 2.34
C SER A 46 7.31 -23.94 2.10
N ASN A 47 6.97 -23.20 1.06
CA ASN A 47 5.59 -22.93 0.63
C ASN A 47 4.71 -22.20 1.64
N HIS A 48 5.26 -21.54 2.68
CA HIS A 48 4.45 -20.74 3.60
C HIS A 48 4.01 -19.39 3.01
N TYR A 49 4.67 -18.92 1.93
CA TYR A 49 4.35 -17.69 1.20
C TYR A 49 4.34 -16.44 2.10
N PHE A 50 5.31 -16.33 3.01
CA PHE A 50 5.48 -15.13 3.82
C PHE A 50 5.74 -13.92 2.92
N GLY A 51 5.04 -12.81 3.15
CA GLY A 51 5.11 -11.65 2.26
C GLY A 51 4.06 -11.67 1.14
N ARG A 52 3.15 -12.65 1.12
CA ARG A 52 1.98 -12.65 0.21
C ARG A 52 1.14 -11.38 0.37
N SER A 53 1.00 -10.88 1.59
CA SER A 53 0.34 -9.61 1.90
C SER A 53 1.16 -8.86 2.96
N VAL A 54 1.25 -7.53 2.81
CA VAL A 54 1.99 -6.66 3.74
C VAL A 54 1.20 -5.39 4.02
N ALA A 55 1.27 -4.88 5.26
CA ALA A 55 0.68 -3.59 5.63
C ALA A 55 1.50 -2.91 6.72
N ILE A 56 1.64 -1.58 6.68
CA ILE A 56 2.42 -0.80 7.65
C ILE A 56 1.65 0.44 8.12
N SER A 57 1.69 0.72 9.43
CA SER A 57 1.19 1.95 10.02
C SER A 57 2.22 2.47 11.03
N GLY A 58 2.91 3.55 10.67
CA GLY A 58 4.02 4.09 11.46
C GLY A 58 5.12 3.05 11.66
N ASP A 59 5.28 2.61 12.90
CA ASP A 59 6.32 1.68 13.33
C ASP A 59 5.78 0.25 13.57
N THR A 60 4.57 -0.07 13.09
CA THR A 60 4.00 -1.42 13.16
C THR A 60 3.72 -1.97 11.77
N LEU A 61 4.18 -3.19 11.53
CA LEU A 61 4.07 -3.92 10.29
C LEU A 61 3.27 -5.21 10.53
N VAL A 62 2.49 -5.62 9.53
CA VAL A 62 1.85 -6.93 9.48
C VAL A 62 2.22 -7.60 8.17
N ILE A 63 2.60 -8.88 8.23
CA ILE A 63 2.93 -9.69 7.06
C ILE A 63 2.14 -11.00 7.11
N GLY A 64 1.43 -11.34 6.03
CA GLY A 64 0.75 -12.61 5.87
C GLY A 64 1.66 -13.72 5.36
N ALA A 65 1.47 -14.93 5.88
CA ALA A 65 2.00 -16.19 5.36
C ALA A 65 0.82 -17.16 5.16
N THR A 66 0.19 -17.05 4.01
CA THR A 66 -1.15 -17.60 3.76
C THR A 66 -1.22 -19.13 3.79
N LEU A 67 -0.08 -19.80 3.59
CA LEU A 67 0.02 -21.26 3.51
C LEU A 67 0.78 -21.86 4.69
N GLU A 68 0.95 -21.09 5.77
CA GLU A 68 1.46 -21.60 7.04
C GLU A 68 0.55 -22.69 7.62
N ASN A 69 1.12 -23.68 8.30
CA ASN A 69 0.47 -24.98 8.56
C ASN A 69 0.13 -25.24 10.04
N SER A 70 0.45 -24.34 10.98
CA SER A 70 0.15 -24.53 12.39
C SER A 70 -1.37 -24.53 12.68
N ASP A 71 -1.80 -25.43 13.56
CA ASP A 71 -3.16 -25.48 14.12
C ASP A 71 -3.38 -24.55 15.32
N ALA A 72 -2.40 -23.71 15.66
CA ALA A 72 -2.51 -22.73 16.71
C ALA A 72 -3.72 -21.80 16.49
N THR A 73 -4.31 -21.32 17.58
CA THR A 73 -5.44 -20.37 17.54
C THR A 73 -5.11 -19.08 18.26
N GLY A 74 -5.75 -17.99 17.84
CA GLY A 74 -5.62 -16.68 18.50
C GLY A 74 -4.24 -16.04 18.35
N VAL A 75 -3.63 -15.63 19.45
CA VAL A 75 -2.39 -14.83 19.43
C VAL A 75 -1.28 -15.57 20.15
N ASN A 76 -0.12 -15.68 19.51
CA ASN A 76 1.11 -16.27 20.05
C ASN A 76 0.96 -17.74 20.49
N GLY A 77 0.17 -18.52 19.75
CA GLY A 77 0.13 -19.98 19.91
C GLY A 77 1.41 -20.68 19.42
N ASP A 78 1.41 -22.01 19.44
CA ASP A 78 2.56 -22.82 19.02
C ASP A 78 2.79 -22.75 17.51
N GLN A 79 3.89 -22.13 17.11
CA GLN A 79 4.25 -21.95 15.71
C GLN A 79 5.00 -23.15 15.10
N GLY A 80 5.45 -24.09 15.93
CA GLY A 80 6.28 -25.21 15.49
C GLY A 80 5.48 -26.42 14.99
N ASN A 81 4.17 -26.44 15.22
CA ASN A 81 3.32 -27.53 14.77
C ASN A 81 2.84 -27.31 13.33
N ASN A 82 2.38 -28.38 12.68
CA ASN A 82 1.87 -28.37 11.31
C ASN A 82 0.51 -29.09 11.23
N GLY A 83 -0.35 -28.89 12.24
CA GLY A 83 -1.59 -29.65 12.42
C GLY A 83 -2.74 -29.26 11.49
N ALA A 84 -2.69 -28.08 10.87
CA ALA A 84 -3.75 -27.54 10.01
C ALA A 84 -3.18 -26.98 8.70
N THR A 85 -3.08 -27.84 7.70
CA THR A 85 -2.48 -27.52 6.39
C THR A 85 -3.12 -26.28 5.75
N ASN A 86 -2.29 -25.36 5.26
CA ASN A 86 -2.72 -24.10 4.61
C ASN A 86 -3.71 -23.28 5.44
N SER A 87 -3.66 -23.38 6.77
CA SER A 87 -4.55 -22.59 7.62
C SER A 87 -4.12 -21.13 7.71
N GLY A 88 -2.84 -20.85 7.44
CA GLY A 88 -2.26 -19.53 7.28
C GLY A 88 -2.02 -18.79 8.60
N ALA A 89 -1.21 -17.73 8.53
CA ALA A 89 -0.84 -16.89 9.67
C ALA A 89 -0.56 -15.44 9.27
N ALA A 90 -0.55 -14.54 10.26
CA ALA A 90 -0.01 -13.19 10.09
C ALA A 90 0.98 -12.84 11.22
N TYR A 91 2.06 -12.14 10.88
CA TYR A 91 3.16 -11.81 11.79
C TYR A 91 3.21 -10.31 11.98
N VAL A 92 3.26 -9.86 13.23
CA VAL A 92 3.34 -8.45 13.58
C VAL A 92 4.76 -8.12 13.99
N PHE A 93 5.37 -7.18 13.27
CA PHE A 93 6.68 -6.63 13.61
C PHE A 93 6.53 -5.19 14.07
N VAL A 94 7.33 -4.80 15.05
CA VAL A 94 7.36 -3.45 15.62
C VAL A 94 8.78 -2.94 15.57
N ARG A 95 8.93 -1.66 15.21
CA ARG A 95 10.23 -1.03 15.22
C ARG A 95 10.68 -0.75 16.65
N ASP A 96 11.90 -1.16 16.96
CA ASP A 96 12.59 -0.86 18.21
C ASP A 96 13.92 -0.17 17.87
N GLY A 97 13.94 1.15 17.98
CA GLY A 97 15.04 2.00 17.51
C GLY A 97 15.27 1.87 16.00
N THR A 98 16.44 1.34 15.61
CA THR A 98 16.78 1.09 14.20
C THR A 98 16.37 -0.30 13.71
N ASN A 99 15.99 -1.19 14.62
CA ASN A 99 15.73 -2.60 14.33
C ASN A 99 14.22 -2.87 14.29
N TRP A 100 13.85 -4.03 13.75
CA TRP A 100 12.50 -4.57 13.85
C TRP A 100 12.52 -5.81 14.74
N VAL A 101 11.45 -6.01 15.51
CA VAL A 101 11.26 -7.20 16.33
C VAL A 101 9.87 -7.76 16.09
N GLN A 102 9.75 -9.08 16.02
CA GLN A 102 8.44 -9.72 15.98
C GLN A 102 7.78 -9.56 17.35
N GLN A 103 6.62 -8.93 17.37
CA GLN A 103 5.82 -8.76 18.58
C GLN A 103 4.71 -9.81 18.69
N ALA A 104 4.11 -10.22 17.58
CA ALA A 104 3.02 -11.17 17.62
C ALA A 104 2.99 -12.11 16.40
N TYR A 105 2.41 -13.28 16.64
CA TYR A 105 1.96 -14.24 15.65
C TYR A 105 0.44 -14.36 15.80
N LEU A 106 -0.30 -14.12 14.73
CA LEU A 106 -1.76 -14.05 14.72
C LEU A 106 -2.32 -15.22 13.91
N LYS A 107 -3.34 -15.85 14.48
CA LYS A 107 -4.13 -16.93 13.90
C LYS A 107 -5.61 -16.66 14.08
N ALA A 108 -6.43 -17.25 13.21
CA ALA A 108 -7.87 -17.30 13.43
C ALA A 108 -8.18 -17.99 14.77
N SER A 109 -9.18 -17.51 15.49
CA SER A 109 -9.69 -18.13 16.71
C SER A 109 -10.28 -19.53 16.47
N ASN A 110 -10.73 -19.79 15.25
CA ASN A 110 -11.29 -21.04 14.75
C ASN A 110 -10.44 -21.58 13.58
N THR A 111 -9.13 -21.62 13.75
CA THR A 111 -8.18 -22.11 12.74
C THR A 111 -8.62 -23.45 12.13
N GLY A 112 -8.87 -23.43 10.82
CA GLY A 112 -9.17 -24.61 10.00
C GLY A 112 -8.19 -24.76 8.83
N SER A 113 -8.04 -25.99 8.36
CA SER A 113 -7.21 -26.29 7.18
C SER A 113 -7.78 -25.64 5.93
N ASN A 114 -6.91 -25.04 5.12
CA ASN A 114 -7.25 -24.29 3.90
C ASN A 114 -8.10 -23.03 4.13
N ASP A 115 -8.21 -22.50 5.35
CA ASP A 115 -8.89 -21.20 5.56
C ASP A 115 -8.12 -20.01 4.98
N LEU A 116 -6.80 -20.19 4.73
CA LEU A 116 -5.91 -19.20 4.11
C LEU A 116 -5.87 -17.87 4.87
N PHE A 117 -5.80 -17.93 6.20
CA PHE A 117 -5.63 -16.75 7.05
C PHE A 117 -4.34 -16.01 6.69
N GLY A 118 -4.41 -14.68 6.56
CA GLY A 118 -3.26 -13.88 6.10
C GLY A 118 -3.20 -13.74 4.58
N GLN A 119 -4.22 -14.18 3.84
CA GLN A 119 -4.35 -13.87 2.40
C GLN A 119 -4.32 -12.36 2.16
N SER A 120 -4.99 -11.59 3.02
CA SER A 120 -5.04 -10.15 2.99
C SER A 120 -4.83 -9.61 4.41
N VAL A 121 -4.08 -8.52 4.55
CA VAL A 121 -3.81 -7.87 5.84
C VAL A 121 -3.91 -6.36 5.69
N ALA A 122 -4.44 -5.69 6.71
CA ALA A 122 -4.45 -4.24 6.78
C ALA A 122 -4.21 -3.77 8.23
N ILE A 123 -3.60 -2.60 8.40
CA ILE A 123 -3.33 -2.02 9.73
C ILE A 123 -3.58 -0.51 9.74
N SER A 124 -4.21 -0.04 10.82
CA SER A 124 -4.35 1.38 11.13
C SER A 124 -4.11 1.60 12.62
N GLY A 125 -2.95 2.18 12.96
CA GLY A 125 -2.52 2.35 14.35
C GLY A 125 -2.50 1.02 15.11
N ASN A 126 -3.42 0.87 16.06
CA ASN A 126 -3.53 -0.30 16.93
C ASN A 126 -4.58 -1.33 16.49
N THR A 127 -5.13 -1.21 15.27
CA THR A 127 -6.12 -2.14 14.72
C THR A 127 -5.53 -2.86 13.52
N ILE A 128 -5.53 -4.20 13.55
CA ILE A 128 -5.16 -5.07 12.43
C ILE A 128 -6.41 -5.79 11.95
N VAL A 129 -6.55 -5.95 10.64
CA VAL A 129 -7.56 -6.82 10.02
C VAL A 129 -6.83 -7.87 9.20
N VAL A 130 -7.25 -9.13 9.33
CA VAL A 130 -6.70 -10.25 8.56
C VAL A 130 -7.83 -11.02 7.90
N GLY A 131 -7.74 -11.23 6.59
CA GLY A 131 -8.69 -12.04 5.83
C GLY A 131 -8.33 -13.53 5.81
N ALA A 132 -9.36 -14.38 5.82
CA ALA A 132 -9.32 -15.83 5.62
C ALA A 132 -10.44 -16.19 4.64
N HIS A 133 -10.21 -15.93 3.36
CA HIS A 133 -11.25 -15.96 2.32
C HIS A 133 -11.80 -17.36 2.01
N GLN A 134 -11.15 -18.42 2.47
CA GLN A 134 -11.64 -19.80 2.33
C GLN A 134 -12.20 -20.38 3.64
N GLU A 135 -12.28 -19.57 4.69
CA GLU A 135 -12.97 -19.97 5.92
C GLU A 135 -14.42 -20.40 5.62
N SER A 136 -14.82 -21.51 6.21
CA SER A 136 -16.13 -22.10 6.00
C SER A 136 -17.00 -21.82 7.22
N SER A 137 -18.14 -21.14 7.05
CA SER A 137 -19.12 -20.89 8.12
C SER A 137 -20.35 -20.19 7.56
N SER A 138 -21.55 -20.62 7.95
CA SER A 138 -22.80 -19.92 7.63
C SER A 138 -23.10 -18.75 8.57
N ALA A 139 -22.20 -18.43 9.51
CA ALA A 139 -22.31 -17.27 10.37
C ALA A 139 -22.45 -15.97 9.54
N THR A 140 -23.26 -15.03 10.03
CA THR A 140 -23.48 -13.73 9.40
C THR A 140 -23.12 -12.59 10.35
N GLY A 141 -22.77 -11.43 9.77
CA GLY A 141 -22.51 -10.20 10.52
C GLY A 141 -21.28 -10.29 11.41
N VAL A 142 -21.42 -9.93 12.69
CA VAL A 142 -20.29 -9.78 13.63
C VAL A 142 -20.40 -10.80 14.75
N ASN A 143 -19.31 -11.53 15.00
CA ASN A 143 -19.16 -12.49 16.10
C ASN A 143 -20.24 -13.58 16.09
N GLY A 144 -20.63 -14.05 14.91
CA GLY A 144 -21.47 -15.24 14.75
C GLY A 144 -20.77 -16.53 15.20
N ASN A 145 -21.39 -17.68 14.95
CA ASN A 145 -20.85 -18.96 15.38
C ASN A 145 -19.58 -19.36 14.61
N GLN A 146 -18.41 -19.18 15.22
CA GLN A 146 -17.11 -19.51 14.61
C GLN A 146 -16.80 -21.01 14.57
N SER A 147 -17.55 -21.85 15.30
CA SER A 147 -17.36 -23.31 15.20
C SER A 147 -18.13 -23.91 14.01
N ASP A 148 -18.98 -23.12 13.37
CA ASP A 148 -19.73 -23.57 12.21
C ASP A 148 -18.81 -23.71 10.99
N ASN A 149 -19.07 -24.73 10.17
CA ASN A 149 -18.34 -25.04 8.94
C ASN A 149 -19.28 -25.39 7.78
N SER A 150 -20.57 -25.04 7.87
CA SER A 150 -21.59 -25.51 6.93
C SER A 150 -21.68 -24.76 5.59
N ALA A 151 -21.00 -23.62 5.43
CA ALA A 151 -20.95 -22.86 4.17
C ALA A 151 -19.50 -22.77 3.67
N THR A 152 -19.14 -23.66 2.74
CA THR A 152 -17.78 -23.80 2.23
C THR A 152 -17.27 -22.53 1.56
N ASN A 153 -16.02 -22.13 1.86
CA ASN A 153 -15.33 -20.99 1.25
C ASN A 153 -16.14 -19.68 1.27
N SER A 154 -17.00 -19.52 2.27
CA SER A 154 -17.80 -18.31 2.44
C SER A 154 -16.94 -17.12 2.89
N GLY A 155 -15.80 -17.42 3.51
CA GLY A 155 -14.76 -16.49 3.93
C GLY A 155 -15.10 -15.70 5.20
N ALA A 156 -14.06 -15.21 5.86
CA ALA A 156 -14.13 -14.39 7.06
C ALA A 156 -13.02 -13.32 7.11
N ALA A 157 -13.21 -12.31 7.97
CA ALA A 157 -12.15 -11.39 8.37
C ALA A 157 -12.09 -11.25 9.90
N TYR A 158 -10.88 -11.11 10.43
CA TYR A 158 -10.62 -11.08 11.88
C TYR A 158 -9.98 -9.75 12.24
N VAL A 159 -10.53 -9.09 13.26
CA VAL A 159 -10.02 -7.81 13.76
C VAL A 159 -9.24 -8.06 15.04
N PHE A 160 -7.98 -7.63 15.07
CA PHE A 160 -7.12 -7.66 16.25
C PHE A 160 -6.83 -6.25 16.72
N VAL A 161 -6.79 -6.05 18.05
CA VAL A 161 -6.46 -4.78 18.67
C VAL A 161 -5.31 -4.90 19.65
N ARG A 162 -4.49 -3.85 19.70
CA ARG A 162 -3.33 -3.76 20.58
C ARG A 162 -3.66 -3.04 21.88
N GLY A 163 -3.34 -3.67 23.00
CA GLY A 163 -3.30 -3.06 24.33
C GLY A 163 -1.89 -3.17 24.92
N GLY A 164 -1.14 -2.07 24.94
CA GLY A 164 0.29 -2.10 25.29
C GLY A 164 1.09 -2.89 24.24
N THR A 165 1.74 -3.97 24.66
CA THR A 165 2.46 -4.90 23.76
C THR A 165 1.62 -6.10 23.34
N ASN A 166 0.43 -6.28 23.92
CA ASN A 166 -0.41 -7.46 23.71
C ASN A 166 -1.42 -7.21 22.60
N TRP A 167 -1.58 -8.18 21.71
CA TRP A 167 -2.64 -8.22 20.71
C TRP A 167 -3.73 -9.19 21.15
N SER A 168 -4.98 -8.87 20.81
CA SER A 168 -6.13 -9.74 21.06
C SER A 168 -7.14 -9.61 19.94
N GLN A 169 -7.83 -10.69 19.59
CA GLN A 169 -8.93 -10.64 18.65
C GLN A 169 -10.13 -9.92 19.28
N GLN A 170 -10.63 -8.91 18.59
CA GLN A 170 -11.80 -8.13 18.99
C GLN A 170 -13.06 -8.51 18.21
N ALA A 171 -12.93 -8.93 16.95
CA ALA A 171 -14.08 -9.31 16.14
C ALA A 171 -13.76 -10.41 15.12
N TYR A 172 -14.78 -11.20 14.81
CA TYR A 172 -14.92 -12.08 13.65
C TYR A 172 -16.03 -11.49 12.77
N LEU A 173 -15.71 -11.17 11.52
CA LEU A 173 -16.59 -10.49 10.58
C LEU A 173 -16.97 -11.43 9.44
N LYS A 174 -18.25 -11.42 9.10
CA LYS A 174 -18.87 -12.16 7.99
C LYS A 174 -19.79 -11.24 7.21
N ALA A 175 -20.03 -11.57 5.94
CA ALA A 175 -21.08 -10.94 5.14
C ALA A 175 -22.45 -11.08 5.84
N SER A 176 -23.29 -10.05 5.74
CA SER A 176 -24.67 -10.09 6.25
C SER A 176 -25.55 -11.12 5.52
N ASN A 177 -25.22 -11.43 4.28
CA ASN A 177 -25.87 -12.40 3.40
C ASN A 177 -24.90 -13.51 2.97
N THR A 178 -24.12 -14.03 3.93
CA THR A 178 -23.11 -15.07 3.70
C THR A 178 -23.60 -16.20 2.78
N GLY A 179 -22.96 -16.34 1.61
CA GLY A 179 -23.09 -17.44 0.68
C GLY A 179 -21.84 -18.32 0.62
N ALA A 180 -22.02 -19.59 0.23
CA ALA A 180 -20.90 -20.49 -0.01
C ALA A 180 -20.15 -20.07 -1.29
N GLY A 181 -18.83 -19.98 -1.21
CA GLY A 181 -18.00 -19.54 -2.33
C GLY A 181 -17.91 -18.03 -2.54
N ASP A 182 -18.58 -17.20 -1.72
CA ASP A 182 -18.54 -15.73 -1.84
C ASP A 182 -17.14 -15.16 -1.56
N THR A 183 -16.28 -15.91 -0.86
CA THR A 183 -14.88 -15.57 -0.53
C THR A 183 -14.70 -14.23 0.19
N PHE A 184 -15.57 -13.94 1.16
CA PHE A 184 -15.46 -12.76 2.01
C PHE A 184 -14.09 -12.72 2.74
N GLY A 185 -13.42 -11.58 2.73
CA GLY A 185 -12.05 -11.47 3.28
C GLY A 185 -10.96 -11.71 2.24
N GLY A 186 -11.31 -11.85 0.95
CA GLY A 186 -10.34 -11.85 -0.16
C GLY A 186 -9.48 -10.60 -0.18
N SER A 187 -10.08 -9.44 0.10
CA SER A 187 -9.42 -8.14 0.29
C SER A 187 -9.93 -7.46 1.57
N VAL A 188 -9.05 -6.78 2.30
CA VAL A 188 -9.40 -6.07 3.54
C VAL A 188 -8.68 -4.72 3.61
N ALA A 189 -9.34 -3.71 4.18
CA ALA A 189 -8.74 -2.42 4.44
C ALA A 189 -9.27 -1.81 5.75
N VAL A 190 -8.46 -0.98 6.41
CA VAL A 190 -8.84 -0.33 7.67
C VAL A 190 -8.34 1.12 7.74
N SER A 191 -9.20 2.03 8.20
CA SER A 191 -8.83 3.40 8.54
C SER A 191 -9.49 3.77 9.87
N GLY A 192 -8.68 3.89 10.92
CA GLY A 192 -9.16 4.13 12.28
C GLY A 192 -10.16 3.07 12.75
N ASP A 193 -11.42 3.49 12.92
CA ASP A 193 -12.53 2.66 13.38
C ASP A 193 -13.39 2.09 12.26
N THR A 194 -12.97 2.20 10.99
CA THR A 194 -13.72 1.69 9.83
C THR A 194 -12.94 0.60 9.11
N VAL A 195 -13.58 -0.55 8.91
CA VAL A 195 -13.04 -1.72 8.19
C VAL A 195 -13.87 -1.93 6.94
N VAL A 196 -13.22 -2.23 5.82
CA VAL A 196 -13.86 -2.64 4.57
C VAL A 196 -13.39 -4.04 4.23
N VAL A 197 -14.30 -4.91 3.81
CA VAL A 197 -14.00 -6.28 3.41
C VAL A 197 -14.66 -6.59 2.07
N GLY A 198 -13.88 -7.10 1.11
CA GLY A 198 -14.39 -7.57 -0.18
C GLY A 198 -14.86 -9.02 -0.12
N ALA A 199 -15.90 -9.33 -0.89
CA ALA A 199 -16.37 -10.68 -1.20
C ALA A 199 -16.53 -10.77 -2.72
N ILE A 200 -15.45 -11.18 -3.39
CA ILE A 200 -15.30 -11.03 -4.84
C ILE A 200 -16.32 -11.86 -5.64
N PHE A 201 -16.84 -12.94 -5.07
CA PHE A 201 -17.78 -13.84 -5.75
C PHE A 201 -19.21 -13.78 -5.21
N GLU A 202 -19.56 -12.76 -4.45
CA GLU A 202 -20.93 -12.57 -3.96
C GLU A 202 -21.94 -12.40 -5.12
N ASP A 203 -23.11 -13.04 -5.03
CA ASP A 203 -24.01 -13.25 -6.17
C ASP A 203 -25.18 -12.25 -6.30
N SER A 204 -25.43 -11.38 -5.31
CA SER A 204 -26.61 -10.51 -5.33
C SER A 204 -26.63 -9.57 -6.54
N ASN A 205 -27.82 -9.31 -7.09
CA ASN A 205 -28.03 -8.34 -8.16
C ASN A 205 -28.23 -6.91 -7.66
N ALA A 206 -28.08 -6.66 -6.36
CA ALA A 206 -28.18 -5.31 -5.78
C ALA A 206 -27.22 -4.33 -6.45
N THR A 207 -27.59 -3.05 -6.48
CA THR A 207 -26.76 -1.96 -7.01
C THR A 207 -26.54 -0.88 -5.96
N GLY A 208 -25.42 -0.16 -6.08
CA GLY A 208 -25.13 0.99 -5.22
C GLY A 208 -24.92 0.61 -3.76
N VAL A 209 -25.63 1.27 -2.85
CA VAL A 209 -25.41 1.13 -1.40
C VAL A 209 -26.66 0.57 -0.74
N ASN A 210 -26.48 -0.48 0.08
CA ASN A 210 -27.52 -1.12 0.89
C ASN A 210 -28.74 -1.61 0.08
N GLY A 211 -28.52 -2.12 -1.13
CA GLY A 211 -29.56 -2.78 -1.93
C GLY A 211 -30.00 -4.14 -1.36
N ASP A 212 -30.97 -4.79 -2.03
CA ASP A 212 -31.51 -6.10 -1.62
C ASP A 212 -30.48 -7.23 -1.81
N GLN A 213 -30.00 -7.75 -0.69
CA GLN A 213 -28.95 -8.77 -0.66
C GLN A 213 -29.44 -10.21 -0.92
N ASN A 214 -30.75 -10.44 -1.09
CA ASN A 214 -31.30 -11.80 -1.17
C ASN A 214 -31.43 -12.34 -2.60
N ASN A 215 -31.22 -11.50 -3.62
CA ASN A 215 -31.47 -11.87 -5.01
C ASN A 215 -30.17 -12.21 -5.75
N ASN A 216 -29.81 -13.49 -5.72
CA ASN A 216 -28.53 -14.00 -6.24
C ASN A 216 -28.53 -14.30 -7.75
N ASN A 217 -29.21 -13.49 -8.56
CA ASN A 217 -29.27 -13.70 -10.01
C ASN A 217 -28.05 -13.17 -10.77
N ALA A 218 -27.14 -12.43 -10.11
CA ALA A 218 -25.93 -11.86 -10.71
C ALA A 218 -24.68 -12.59 -10.20
N ILE A 219 -24.55 -13.86 -10.59
CA ILE A 219 -23.49 -14.77 -10.12
C ILE A 219 -22.11 -14.12 -10.21
N GLY A 220 -21.32 -14.15 -9.13
CA GLY A 220 -19.97 -13.61 -9.07
C GLY A 220 -19.88 -12.12 -9.39
N SER A 221 -20.95 -11.36 -9.12
CA SER A 221 -20.93 -9.91 -9.34
C SER A 221 -20.11 -9.18 -8.28
N GLY A 222 -19.96 -9.78 -7.11
CA GLY A 222 -19.09 -9.35 -6.02
C GLY A 222 -19.68 -8.21 -5.18
N ALA A 223 -19.12 -8.01 -3.98
CA ALA A 223 -19.56 -6.99 -3.02
C ALA A 223 -18.42 -6.50 -2.11
N ALA A 224 -18.64 -5.36 -1.45
CA ALA A 224 -17.82 -4.93 -0.33
C ALA A 224 -18.69 -4.53 0.88
N TYR A 225 -18.19 -4.76 2.08
CA TYR A 225 -18.91 -4.55 3.34
C TYR A 225 -18.13 -3.60 4.23
N VAL A 226 -18.80 -2.58 4.75
CA VAL A 226 -18.19 -1.58 5.65
C VAL A 226 -18.65 -1.85 7.07
N PHE A 227 -17.70 -2.08 7.97
CA PHE A 227 -17.92 -2.23 9.40
C PHE A 227 -17.34 -1.04 10.16
N VAL A 228 -18.03 -0.60 11.20
CA VAL A 228 -17.59 0.49 12.08
C VAL A 228 -17.53 0.05 13.53
N ARG A 229 -16.51 0.54 14.25
CA ARG A 229 -16.31 0.31 15.67
C ARG A 229 -16.90 1.43 16.51
N SER A 230 -17.59 1.06 17.59
CA SER A 230 -17.97 1.95 18.68
C SER A 230 -17.57 1.30 20.01
N GLY A 231 -16.54 1.85 20.66
CA GLY A 231 -15.90 1.21 21.80
C GLY A 231 -15.25 -0.13 21.39
N SER A 232 -15.73 -1.24 21.96
CA SER A 232 -15.31 -2.59 21.57
C SER A 232 -16.25 -3.28 20.58
N ASN A 233 -17.39 -2.66 20.25
CA ASN A 233 -18.42 -3.27 19.43
C ASN A 233 -18.23 -2.90 17.97
N TRP A 234 -18.28 -3.91 17.09
CA TRP A 234 -18.29 -3.73 15.64
C TRP A 234 -19.70 -3.95 15.10
N SER A 235 -20.06 -3.20 14.07
CA SER A 235 -21.34 -3.35 13.37
C SER A 235 -21.17 -3.02 11.89
N GLN A 236 -21.93 -3.69 11.02
CA GLN A 236 -21.96 -3.35 9.60
C GLN A 236 -22.72 -2.03 9.42
N GLN A 237 -22.09 -1.06 8.76
CA GLN A 237 -22.66 0.23 8.40
C GLN A 237 -23.13 0.27 6.95
N ALA A 238 -22.46 -0.45 6.04
CA ALA A 238 -22.85 -0.48 4.63
C ALA A 238 -22.53 -1.80 3.94
N TYR A 239 -23.31 -2.07 2.90
CA TYR A 239 -23.09 -3.04 1.84
C TYR A 239 -22.97 -2.27 0.53
N LEU A 240 -21.87 -2.46 -0.20
CA LEU A 240 -21.51 -1.70 -1.39
C LEU A 240 -21.49 -2.64 -2.60
N LYS A 241 -22.09 -2.17 -3.69
CA LYS A 241 -22.17 -2.82 -5.00
C LYS A 241 -21.84 -1.83 -6.10
N ALA A 242 -21.38 -2.36 -7.24
CA ALA A 242 -21.30 -1.57 -8.46
C ALA A 242 -22.68 -0.97 -8.81
N SER A 243 -22.72 0.28 -9.26
CA SER A 243 -23.97 0.94 -9.71
C SER A 243 -24.57 0.27 -10.96
N ASN A 244 -23.75 -0.42 -11.72
CA ASN A 244 -24.01 -1.18 -12.96
C ASN A 244 -23.69 -2.68 -12.74
N THR A 245 -24.11 -3.23 -11.60
CA THR A 245 -23.90 -4.64 -11.23
C THR A 245 -24.28 -5.61 -12.35
N ARG A 246 -23.36 -6.54 -12.65
CA ARG A 246 -23.47 -7.58 -13.67
C ARG A 246 -22.79 -8.86 -13.17
N ALA A 247 -23.20 -10.01 -13.70
CA ALA A 247 -22.56 -11.27 -13.37
C ALA A 247 -21.07 -11.28 -13.77
N PHE A 248 -20.25 -11.99 -12.98
CA PHE A 248 -18.84 -12.28 -13.20
C PHE A 248 -17.88 -11.08 -13.24
N ILE A 249 -18.33 -9.87 -12.90
CA ILE A 249 -17.43 -8.71 -12.84
C ILE A 249 -16.55 -8.73 -11.58
N SER A 250 -16.85 -9.53 -10.56
CA SER A 250 -15.94 -9.68 -9.41
C SER A 250 -15.66 -8.36 -8.66
N PHE A 251 -16.70 -7.56 -8.38
CA PHE A 251 -16.59 -6.35 -7.58
C PHE A 251 -16.13 -6.67 -6.14
N GLY A 252 -15.24 -5.86 -5.57
CA GLY A 252 -14.60 -6.21 -4.30
C GLY A 252 -13.33 -7.03 -4.47
N GLY A 253 -12.81 -7.11 -5.71
CA GLY A 253 -11.51 -7.71 -6.00
C GLY A 253 -10.40 -7.07 -5.17
N GLU A 254 -10.39 -5.73 -5.09
CA GLU A 254 -9.59 -4.98 -4.12
C GLU A 254 -10.45 -3.91 -3.42
N VAL A 255 -10.19 -3.69 -2.13
CA VAL A 255 -10.81 -2.62 -1.32
C VAL A 255 -9.73 -1.80 -0.64
N THR A 256 -9.89 -0.47 -0.64
CA THR A 256 -8.97 0.43 0.09
C THR A 256 -9.75 1.59 0.71
N ILE A 257 -9.26 2.13 1.84
CA ILE A 257 -9.94 3.19 2.59
C ILE A 257 -8.97 4.23 3.15
N SER A 258 -9.34 5.50 3.04
CA SER A 258 -8.66 6.62 3.72
C SER A 258 -9.71 7.56 4.29
N GLY A 259 -9.85 7.55 5.63
CA GLY A 259 -10.88 8.31 6.32
C GLY A 259 -12.29 7.89 5.87
N ASP A 260 -12.98 8.80 5.19
CA ASP A 260 -14.35 8.62 4.71
C ASP A 260 -14.44 8.22 3.23
N THR A 261 -13.31 7.98 2.55
CA THR A 261 -13.28 7.57 1.13
C THR A 261 -12.93 6.08 1.03
N VAL A 262 -13.80 5.29 0.42
CA VAL A 262 -13.59 3.88 0.07
C VAL A 262 -13.48 3.77 -1.44
N VAL A 263 -12.51 2.98 -1.92
CA VAL A 263 -12.42 2.56 -3.32
C VAL A 263 -12.60 1.07 -3.38
N VAL A 264 -13.46 0.62 -4.29
CA VAL A 264 -13.68 -0.80 -4.58
C VAL A 264 -13.47 -1.03 -6.06
N THR A 265 -12.70 -2.05 -6.42
CA THR A 265 -12.36 -2.33 -7.82
C THR A 265 -13.01 -3.61 -8.34
N THR A 266 -13.00 -3.71 -9.66
CA THR A 266 -13.30 -4.91 -10.45
C THR A 266 -12.35 -4.87 -11.64
N SER A 267 -11.37 -5.77 -11.67
CA SER A 267 -10.45 -5.90 -12.81
C SER A 267 -11.09 -6.63 -14.00
N LEU A 268 -12.22 -7.29 -13.79
CA LEU A 268 -12.94 -8.07 -14.81
C LEU A 268 -14.14 -7.33 -15.41
N GLU A 269 -14.33 -6.05 -15.06
CA GLU A 269 -15.40 -5.27 -15.67
C GLU A 269 -15.18 -5.09 -17.17
N ASN A 270 -16.19 -5.46 -17.96
CA ASN A 270 -16.19 -5.12 -19.38
C ASN A 270 -16.70 -3.69 -19.53
N SER A 271 -15.87 -2.76 -20.00
CA SER A 271 -16.25 -1.37 -20.26
C SER A 271 -15.23 -0.67 -21.17
N GLY A 272 -15.68 -0.15 -22.31
CA GLY A 272 -14.89 0.78 -23.14
C GLY A 272 -14.95 2.24 -22.66
N ALA A 273 -15.61 2.50 -21.53
CA ALA A 273 -15.67 3.85 -20.97
C ALA A 273 -14.26 4.30 -20.51
N THR A 274 -13.99 5.60 -20.62
CA THR A 274 -12.70 6.18 -20.25
C THR A 274 -12.84 7.30 -19.23
N GLY A 275 -11.79 7.48 -18.42
CA GLY A 275 -11.67 8.58 -17.48
C GLY A 275 -12.63 8.49 -16.29
N VAL A 276 -13.31 9.60 -15.97
CA VAL A 276 -14.15 9.72 -14.76
C VAL A 276 -15.61 9.85 -15.15
N ASN A 277 -16.45 9.00 -14.57
CA ASN A 277 -17.90 8.96 -14.77
C ASN A 277 -18.29 8.76 -16.24
N GLY A 278 -17.53 7.91 -16.95
CA GLY A 278 -17.88 7.46 -18.29
C GLY A 278 -19.17 6.63 -18.32
N ASN A 279 -19.56 6.18 -19.52
CA ASN A 279 -20.80 5.41 -19.68
C ASN A 279 -20.70 4.03 -19.02
N GLN A 280 -21.32 3.87 -17.85
CA GLN A 280 -21.34 2.60 -17.10
C GLN A 280 -22.11 1.46 -17.78
N SER A 281 -22.89 1.74 -18.83
CA SER A 281 -23.54 0.70 -19.63
C SER A 281 -22.65 0.17 -20.75
N ASP A 282 -21.45 0.75 -20.93
CA ASP A 282 -20.50 0.30 -21.93
C ASP A 282 -19.97 -1.09 -21.53
N THR A 283 -19.96 -2.00 -22.49
CA THR A 283 -19.42 -3.35 -22.32
C THR A 283 -18.52 -3.77 -23.49
N SER A 284 -17.97 -2.82 -24.25
CA SER A 284 -17.29 -3.08 -25.52
C SER A 284 -15.85 -3.57 -25.38
N ALA A 285 -15.20 -3.34 -24.23
CA ALA A 285 -13.85 -3.84 -23.94
C ALA A 285 -13.93 -4.86 -22.80
N PHE A 286 -13.64 -6.13 -23.09
CA PHE A 286 -13.69 -7.21 -22.10
C PHE A 286 -12.52 -7.09 -21.12
N GLY A 287 -12.75 -7.30 -19.81
CA GLY A 287 -11.65 -7.30 -18.82
C GLY A 287 -10.86 -5.99 -18.72
N ALA A 288 -11.42 -4.87 -19.20
CA ALA A 288 -10.76 -3.57 -19.15
C ALA A 288 -10.62 -3.06 -17.70
N GLY A 289 -11.58 -3.41 -16.86
CA GLY A 289 -11.60 -3.09 -15.44
C GLY A 289 -12.14 -1.69 -15.10
N ALA A 290 -12.49 -1.50 -13.83
CA ALA A 290 -12.96 -0.22 -13.29
C ALA A 290 -12.79 -0.12 -11.77
N ALA A 291 -12.98 1.09 -11.26
CA ALA A 291 -13.04 1.36 -9.83
C ALA A 291 -14.20 2.29 -9.44
N TYR A 292 -14.74 2.08 -8.25
CA TYR A 292 -15.90 2.79 -7.72
C TYR A 292 -15.50 3.48 -6.43
N VAL A 293 -15.71 4.79 -6.37
CA VAL A 293 -15.36 5.61 -5.20
C VAL A 293 -16.63 5.88 -4.41
N PHE A 294 -16.66 5.43 -3.16
CA PHE A 294 -17.73 5.70 -2.20
C PHE A 294 -17.24 6.66 -1.12
N VAL A 295 -18.10 7.60 -0.73
CA VAL A 295 -17.79 8.58 0.32
C VAL A 295 -18.85 8.54 1.41
N ARG A 296 -18.39 8.60 2.67
CA ARG A 296 -19.25 8.68 3.85
C ARG A 296 -19.58 10.13 4.21
N SER A 297 -20.84 10.36 4.55
CA SER A 297 -21.33 11.59 5.21
C SER A 297 -22.20 11.20 6.40
N GLY A 298 -21.69 11.40 7.61
CA GLY A 298 -22.28 10.84 8.83
C GLY A 298 -22.24 9.31 8.80
N THR A 299 -23.41 8.67 8.73
CA THR A 299 -23.52 7.21 8.59
C THR A 299 -23.88 6.76 7.17
N ASN A 300 -24.14 7.71 6.26
CA ASN A 300 -24.59 7.42 4.90
C ASN A 300 -23.40 7.30 3.96
N TRP A 301 -23.39 6.25 3.16
CA TRP A 301 -22.43 6.06 2.07
C TRP A 301 -23.10 6.32 0.73
N SER A 302 -22.39 6.93 -0.19
CA SER A 302 -22.84 7.14 -1.57
C SER A 302 -21.67 7.03 -2.54
N GLN A 303 -21.92 6.49 -3.74
CA GLN A 303 -20.94 6.52 -4.81
C GLN A 303 -20.73 7.95 -5.30
N GLN A 304 -19.48 8.41 -5.28
CA GLN A 304 -19.05 9.72 -5.76
C GLN A 304 -18.45 9.64 -7.17
N ALA A 305 -17.81 8.52 -7.54
CA ALA A 305 -17.23 8.36 -8.87
C ALA A 305 -17.20 6.92 -9.35
N TYR A 306 -17.18 6.79 -10.68
CA TYR A 306 -16.81 5.60 -11.46
C TYR A 306 -15.56 5.95 -12.26
N LEU A 307 -14.50 5.16 -12.14
CA LEU A 307 -13.19 5.44 -12.72
C LEU A 307 -12.81 4.33 -13.70
N ASN A 308 -12.32 4.72 -14.86
CA ASN A 308 -11.71 3.87 -15.87
C ASN A 308 -10.37 4.45 -16.31
N ALA A 309 -9.55 3.65 -16.97
CA ALA A 309 -8.33 4.12 -17.61
C ALA A 309 -8.65 5.24 -18.65
N SER A 310 -7.69 6.14 -18.90
CA SER A 310 -7.81 7.11 -19.99
C SER A 310 -7.77 6.48 -21.38
N ASN A 311 -7.20 5.28 -21.46
CA ASN A 311 -6.99 4.47 -22.66
C ASN A 311 -7.52 3.05 -22.45
N SER A 312 -8.71 2.90 -21.85
CA SER A 312 -9.31 1.58 -21.57
C SER A 312 -9.30 0.66 -22.79
N GLU A 313 -8.59 -0.46 -22.69
CA GLU A 313 -8.53 -1.50 -23.71
C GLU A 313 -8.87 -2.87 -23.12
N MET A 314 -9.03 -3.86 -24.00
CA MET A 314 -9.38 -5.23 -23.58
C MET A 314 -8.24 -5.83 -22.75
N ASP A 315 -8.59 -6.51 -21.66
CA ASP A 315 -7.67 -7.24 -20.77
C ASP A 315 -6.60 -6.38 -20.04
N ASP A 316 -6.72 -5.05 -20.07
CA ASP A 316 -5.83 -4.15 -19.30
C ASP A 316 -5.92 -4.35 -17.78
N ALA A 317 -7.04 -4.90 -17.30
CA ALA A 317 -7.31 -5.19 -15.89
C ALA A 317 -7.16 -3.96 -14.96
N PHE A 318 -7.64 -2.79 -15.39
CA PHE A 318 -7.61 -1.57 -14.58
C PHE A 318 -8.31 -1.77 -13.22
N GLY A 319 -7.63 -1.41 -12.14
CA GLY A 319 -8.09 -1.67 -10.79
C GLY A 319 -7.70 -3.06 -10.26
N TRP A 320 -6.76 -3.76 -10.91
CA TRP A 320 -6.13 -4.96 -10.37
C TRP A 320 -5.58 -4.74 -8.95
N SER A 321 -4.95 -3.58 -8.73
CA SER A 321 -4.52 -3.11 -7.41
C SER A 321 -4.99 -1.68 -7.16
N ALA A 322 -5.18 -1.29 -5.91
CA ALA A 322 -5.68 0.03 -5.54
C ALA A 322 -5.08 0.57 -4.24
N ALA A 323 -4.81 1.87 -4.21
CA ALA A 323 -4.44 2.59 -2.98
C ALA A 323 -5.11 3.95 -2.92
N VAL A 324 -5.52 4.37 -1.72
CA VAL A 324 -6.09 5.70 -1.48
C VAL A 324 -5.41 6.38 -0.29
N SER A 325 -5.07 7.66 -0.44
CA SER A 325 -4.53 8.51 0.62
C SER A 325 -5.13 9.91 0.50
N GLY A 326 -6.11 10.21 1.36
CA GLY A 326 -6.86 11.47 1.30
C GLY A 326 -7.58 11.64 -0.03
N ASP A 327 -7.21 12.67 -0.78
CA ASP A 327 -7.81 13.05 -2.07
C ASP A 327 -7.07 12.46 -3.28
N THR A 328 -6.23 11.43 -3.09
CA THR A 328 -5.48 10.79 -4.18
C THR A 328 -5.75 9.30 -4.19
N ILE A 329 -6.10 8.78 -5.37
CA ILE A 329 -6.33 7.35 -5.65
C ILE A 329 -5.29 6.92 -6.68
N VAL A 330 -4.73 5.72 -6.51
CA VAL A 330 -3.91 5.06 -7.52
C VAL A 330 -4.52 3.71 -7.84
N LEU A 331 -4.58 3.38 -9.13
CA LEU A 331 -5.11 2.13 -9.66
C LEU A 331 -4.07 1.50 -10.58
N GLY A 332 -3.71 0.26 -10.30
CA GLY A 332 -2.85 -0.55 -11.17
C GLY A 332 -3.64 -1.23 -12.27
N ALA A 333 -3.02 -1.40 -13.43
CA ALA A 333 -3.54 -2.11 -14.59
C ALA A 333 -2.39 -2.95 -15.15
N ASN A 334 -2.17 -4.14 -14.58
CA ASN A 334 -0.98 -4.94 -14.88
C ASN A 334 -1.01 -5.57 -16.29
N GLY A 335 -2.18 -5.60 -16.94
CA GLY A 335 -2.36 -6.05 -18.33
C GLY A 335 -2.13 -4.97 -19.38
N GLU A 336 -1.90 -3.70 -19.01
CA GLU A 336 -1.84 -2.62 -20.00
C GLU A 336 -0.65 -2.74 -20.97
N ASP A 337 -0.92 -2.56 -22.27
CA ASP A 337 -0.02 -2.98 -23.35
C ASP A 337 0.93 -1.89 -23.89
N SER A 338 0.78 -0.65 -23.45
CA SER A 338 1.50 0.48 -24.05
C SER A 338 3.01 0.38 -23.80
N SER A 339 3.80 0.74 -24.80
CA SER A 339 5.27 0.84 -24.71
C SER A 339 5.77 2.19 -24.18
N ALA A 340 4.86 3.01 -23.62
CA ALA A 340 5.23 4.22 -22.91
C ALA A 340 6.18 3.95 -21.74
N ARG A 341 7.01 4.94 -21.41
CA ARG A 341 7.96 4.89 -20.29
C ARG A 341 7.83 6.11 -19.41
N GLY A 342 8.05 5.93 -18.11
CA GLY A 342 8.02 7.01 -17.13
C GLY A 342 6.62 7.59 -16.95
N VAL A 343 6.51 8.92 -16.97
CA VAL A 343 5.27 9.63 -16.59
C VAL A 343 4.62 10.28 -17.79
N ASN A 344 3.33 10.05 -17.99
CA ASN A 344 2.48 10.65 -19.02
C ASN A 344 3.01 10.45 -20.45
N GLY A 345 3.55 9.25 -20.74
CA GLY A 345 3.95 8.86 -22.08
C GLY A 345 2.76 8.63 -23.02
N ASN A 346 3.05 8.33 -24.30
CA ASN A 346 2.01 8.04 -25.29
C ASN A 346 1.34 6.69 -25.00
N GLN A 347 0.08 6.73 -24.55
CA GLN A 347 -0.72 5.58 -24.18
C GLN A 347 -1.17 4.72 -25.37
N SER A 348 -1.16 5.24 -26.61
CA SER A 348 -1.75 4.54 -27.76
C SER A 348 -0.83 3.52 -28.44
N ASN A 349 0.32 3.17 -27.86
CA ASN A 349 1.38 2.42 -28.53
C ASN A 349 1.57 1.03 -27.94
N ASN A 350 0.68 0.10 -28.29
CA ASN A 350 0.55 -1.22 -27.67
C ASN A 350 1.54 -2.26 -28.21
N ASN A 351 2.82 -1.90 -28.26
CA ASN A 351 3.91 -2.78 -28.71
C ASN A 351 4.62 -3.49 -27.54
N ALA A 352 4.17 -3.31 -26.29
CA ALA A 352 4.76 -3.90 -25.11
C ALA A 352 3.68 -4.58 -24.26
N ASN A 353 3.13 -5.68 -24.80
CA ASN A 353 2.00 -6.38 -24.20
C ASN A 353 2.22 -6.69 -22.71
N ASN A 354 1.21 -6.53 -21.87
CA ASN A 354 1.25 -6.76 -20.42
C ASN A 354 2.43 -6.06 -19.70
N SER A 355 2.94 -4.96 -20.24
CA SER A 355 3.99 -4.18 -19.56
C SER A 355 3.43 -3.45 -18.34
N GLY A 356 2.12 -3.23 -18.32
CA GLY A 356 1.34 -2.74 -17.19
C GLY A 356 1.47 -1.23 -16.96
N ALA A 357 0.54 -0.65 -16.19
CA ALA A 357 0.47 0.78 -15.89
C ALA A 357 -0.08 1.06 -14.49
N ALA A 358 0.13 2.29 -14.01
CA ALA A 358 -0.58 2.82 -12.84
C ALA A 358 -1.16 4.20 -13.14
N TYR A 359 -2.41 4.43 -12.71
CA TYR A 359 -3.18 5.64 -12.97
C TYR A 359 -3.42 6.39 -11.68
N VAL A 360 -3.10 7.68 -11.65
CA VAL A 360 -3.29 8.54 -10.47
C VAL A 360 -4.48 9.44 -10.70
N PHE A 361 -5.46 9.41 -9.80
CA PHE A 361 -6.62 10.29 -9.78
C PHE A 361 -6.57 11.20 -8.55
N THR A 362 -6.97 12.45 -8.71
CA THR A 362 -7.05 13.43 -7.61
C THR A 362 -8.43 14.05 -7.52
N ARG A 363 -8.87 14.35 -6.29
CA ARG A 363 -10.14 15.01 -6.01
C ARG A 363 -9.95 16.50 -5.70
N GLN A 364 -10.84 17.32 -6.25
CA GLN A 364 -11.08 18.70 -5.80
C GLN A 364 -12.56 18.88 -5.51
N GLY A 365 -12.91 19.08 -4.24
CA GLY A 365 -14.31 19.05 -3.80
C GLY A 365 -14.91 17.66 -4.00
N THR A 366 -15.87 17.53 -4.92
CA THR A 366 -16.46 16.23 -5.32
C THR A 366 -15.98 15.74 -6.68
N ASN A 367 -15.16 16.53 -7.39
CA ASN A 367 -14.75 16.24 -8.76
C ASN A 367 -13.43 15.47 -8.75
N TRP A 368 -13.44 14.29 -9.35
CA TRP A 368 -12.24 13.50 -9.60
C TRP A 368 -11.71 13.76 -11.01
N SER A 369 -10.40 13.75 -11.17
CA SER A 369 -9.74 13.82 -12.47
C SER A 369 -8.45 13.00 -12.44
N GLN A 370 -8.11 12.36 -13.56
CA GLN A 370 -6.80 11.74 -13.71
C GLN A 370 -5.70 12.81 -13.73
N GLN A 371 -4.74 12.67 -12.84
CA GLN A 371 -3.57 13.53 -12.71
C GLN A 371 -2.35 12.95 -13.45
N ALA A 372 -2.19 11.63 -13.46
CA ALA A 372 -1.04 11.00 -14.11
C ALA A 372 -1.33 9.58 -14.61
N TYR A 373 -0.54 9.17 -15.60
CA TYR A 373 -0.34 7.81 -16.08
C TYR A 373 1.13 7.46 -15.92
N LEU A 374 1.42 6.33 -15.28
CA LEU A 374 2.77 5.94 -14.86
C LEU A 374 3.13 4.59 -15.44
N LYS A 375 4.36 4.49 -15.94
CA LYS A 375 4.99 3.30 -16.50
C LYS A 375 6.37 3.11 -15.89
N ALA A 376 6.85 1.87 -15.87
CA ALA A 376 8.24 1.57 -15.55
C ALA A 376 9.20 2.39 -16.43
N SER A 377 10.36 2.79 -15.89
CA SER A 377 11.41 3.45 -16.66
C SER A 377 11.99 2.57 -17.77
N ASN A 378 11.95 1.26 -17.55
CA ASN A 378 12.46 0.22 -18.43
C ASN A 378 11.33 -0.60 -19.08
N ALA A 379 10.11 -0.05 -19.19
CA ALA A 379 8.94 -0.78 -19.69
C ALA A 379 9.25 -1.66 -20.92
N VAL A 380 9.11 -2.97 -20.73
CA VAL A 380 9.11 -4.02 -21.75
C VAL A 380 7.93 -4.97 -21.53
N ARG A 381 7.69 -5.84 -22.50
CA ARG A 381 6.56 -6.78 -22.46
C ARG A 381 6.61 -7.66 -21.20
N ASP A 382 5.43 -8.04 -20.73
CA ASP A 382 5.21 -9.04 -19.68
C ASP A 382 5.88 -8.72 -18.34
N GLU A 383 6.11 -7.44 -18.00
CA GLU A 383 6.67 -7.03 -16.69
C GLU A 383 5.59 -6.85 -15.60
N SER A 384 4.32 -6.71 -15.99
CA SER A 384 3.16 -6.57 -15.09
C SER A 384 3.31 -5.39 -14.10
N PHE A 385 3.79 -4.23 -14.56
CA PHE A 385 3.83 -3.03 -13.73
C PHE A 385 2.42 -2.63 -13.27
N GLY A 386 2.24 -2.31 -11.99
CA GLY A 386 0.91 -2.07 -11.42
C GLY A 386 0.27 -3.29 -10.79
N ASP A 387 1.00 -4.41 -10.68
CA ASP A 387 0.52 -5.61 -9.99
C ASP A 387 0.20 -5.33 -8.51
N SER A 388 1.01 -4.49 -7.86
CA SER A 388 0.70 -3.92 -6.55
C SER A 388 0.95 -2.42 -6.54
N VAL A 389 0.16 -1.67 -5.77
CA VAL A 389 0.37 -0.24 -5.54
C VAL A 389 0.20 0.11 -4.07
N ALA A 390 1.01 1.04 -3.58
CA ALA A 390 0.88 1.62 -2.25
C ALA A 390 1.08 3.13 -2.29
N LEU A 391 0.31 3.87 -1.51
CA LEU A 391 0.33 5.33 -1.50
C LEU A 391 0.40 5.88 -0.08
N SER A 392 1.33 6.80 0.16
CA SER A 392 1.40 7.58 1.40
C SER A 392 1.64 9.05 1.06
N GLY A 393 0.56 9.84 1.06
CA GLY A 393 0.59 11.25 0.69
C GLY A 393 1.06 11.47 -0.75
N ASP A 394 2.27 12.01 -0.90
CA ASP A 394 2.90 12.33 -2.19
C ASP A 394 3.89 11.24 -2.67
N THR A 395 3.92 10.08 -2.02
CA THR A 395 4.84 8.97 -2.38
C THR A 395 4.02 7.76 -2.80
N LEU A 396 4.31 7.25 -3.99
CA LEU A 396 3.71 6.08 -4.58
C LEU A 396 4.78 5.01 -4.80
N LEU A 397 4.45 3.77 -4.48
CA LEU A 397 5.23 2.58 -4.78
C LEU A 397 4.40 1.68 -5.70
N VAL A 398 5.01 1.19 -6.79
CA VAL A 398 4.35 0.32 -7.76
C VAL A 398 5.19 -0.94 -7.98
N GLY A 399 4.61 -2.12 -7.78
CA GLY A 399 5.25 -3.41 -8.05
C GLY A 399 5.15 -3.82 -9.53
N ALA A 400 6.16 -4.53 -10.00
CA ALA A 400 6.23 -5.19 -11.30
C ALA A 400 6.81 -6.59 -11.08
N ILE A 401 5.93 -7.56 -10.81
CA ILE A 401 6.33 -8.89 -10.32
C ILE A 401 7.07 -9.74 -11.35
N HIS A 402 6.91 -9.43 -12.63
CA HIS A 402 7.52 -10.15 -13.73
C HIS A 402 8.71 -9.38 -14.34
N GLU A 403 9.21 -8.36 -13.65
CA GLU A 403 10.46 -7.73 -14.03
C GLU A 403 11.64 -8.72 -13.91
N ASP A 404 12.49 -8.77 -14.93
CA ASP A 404 13.46 -9.85 -15.14
C ASP A 404 14.92 -9.48 -14.82
N SER A 405 15.20 -8.21 -14.46
CA SER A 405 16.56 -7.75 -14.20
C SER A 405 17.18 -8.48 -13.02
N ASN A 406 18.46 -8.87 -13.14
CA ASN A 406 19.24 -9.40 -12.03
C ASN A 406 19.85 -8.31 -11.12
N ALA A 407 19.45 -7.05 -11.27
CA ALA A 407 19.89 -5.97 -10.40
C ALA A 407 19.54 -6.25 -8.93
N THR A 408 20.33 -5.72 -8.01
CA THR A 408 20.10 -5.81 -6.56
C THR A 408 20.03 -4.42 -5.93
N GLY A 409 19.29 -4.32 -4.84
CA GLY A 409 19.19 -3.11 -4.03
C GLY A 409 18.51 -1.95 -4.78
N VAL A 410 19.13 -0.76 -4.76
CA VAL A 410 18.50 0.48 -5.21
C VAL A 410 19.19 1.03 -6.46
N ASN A 411 18.41 1.32 -7.51
CA ASN A 411 18.84 1.94 -8.75
C ASN A 411 19.95 1.16 -9.48
N GLY A 412 19.88 -0.18 -9.45
CA GLY A 412 20.75 -1.05 -10.24
C GLY A 412 20.44 -1.01 -11.75
N ASP A 413 21.22 -1.77 -12.54
CA ASP A 413 21.06 -1.84 -14.00
C ASP A 413 19.78 -2.59 -14.41
N GLN A 414 18.84 -1.88 -15.00
CA GLN A 414 17.52 -2.40 -15.40
C GLN A 414 17.54 -3.17 -16.72
N ASN A 415 18.69 -3.30 -17.40
CA ASN A 415 18.75 -3.91 -18.74
C ASN A 415 19.20 -5.38 -18.74
N ASN A 416 19.58 -5.93 -17.58
CA ASN A 416 20.16 -7.26 -17.48
C ASN A 416 19.12 -8.32 -17.09
N ASN A 417 18.30 -8.75 -18.06
CA ASN A 417 17.12 -9.58 -17.84
C ASN A 417 17.43 -11.09 -17.71
N ASN A 418 18.38 -11.43 -16.84
CA ASN A 418 18.82 -12.82 -16.61
C ASN A 418 18.19 -13.48 -15.38
N ALA A 419 17.39 -12.76 -14.59
CA ALA A 419 16.72 -13.26 -13.40
C ALA A 419 15.20 -13.22 -13.60
N PHE A 420 14.69 -14.13 -14.42
CA PHE A 420 13.28 -14.17 -14.82
C PHE A 420 12.33 -14.12 -13.62
N PHE A 421 11.33 -13.25 -13.66
CA PHE A 421 10.32 -13.07 -12.62
C PHE A 421 10.91 -12.84 -11.21
N SER A 422 12.09 -12.23 -11.15
CA SER A 422 12.68 -11.83 -9.87
C SER A 422 11.93 -10.63 -9.26
N GLY A 423 11.27 -9.83 -10.12
CA GLY A 423 10.35 -8.77 -9.74
C GLY A 423 11.05 -7.49 -9.28
N ALA A 424 10.35 -6.37 -9.34
CA ALA A 424 10.85 -5.05 -8.95
C ALA A 424 9.76 -4.18 -8.33
N ALA A 425 10.17 -3.07 -7.71
CA ALA A 425 9.26 -1.99 -7.33
C ALA A 425 9.81 -0.61 -7.70
N TYR A 426 8.91 0.30 -8.07
CA TYR A 426 9.24 1.64 -8.56
C TYR A 426 8.62 2.68 -7.66
N VAL A 427 9.42 3.67 -7.27
CA VAL A 427 8.99 4.75 -6.38
C VAL A 427 8.78 6.00 -7.20
N PHE A 428 7.57 6.56 -7.14
CA PHE A 428 7.22 7.85 -7.73
C PHE A 428 6.90 8.86 -6.63
N VAL A 429 7.30 10.10 -6.86
CA VAL A 429 7.09 11.19 -5.90
C VAL A 429 6.40 12.36 -6.59
N ARG A 430 5.41 12.92 -5.92
CA ARG A 430 4.65 14.09 -6.37
C ARG A 430 5.21 15.39 -5.81
N ASN A 431 5.46 16.35 -6.69
CA ASN A 431 5.74 17.74 -6.35
C ASN A 431 4.75 18.67 -7.10
N GLY A 432 3.82 19.28 -6.35
CA GLY A 432 2.67 19.96 -6.93
C GLY A 432 1.77 18.97 -7.68
N THR A 433 1.63 19.15 -9.00
CA THR A 433 0.90 18.23 -9.88
C THR A 433 1.80 17.25 -10.63
N ASN A 434 3.13 17.39 -10.50
CA ASN A 434 4.09 16.63 -11.29
C ASN A 434 4.54 15.40 -10.51
N TRP A 435 4.43 14.23 -11.15
CA TRP A 435 5.01 12.99 -10.68
C TRP A 435 6.34 12.73 -11.37
N SER A 436 7.30 12.17 -10.63
CA SER A 436 8.58 11.73 -11.17
C SER A 436 9.06 10.48 -10.44
N GLN A 437 9.70 9.56 -11.14
CA GLN A 437 10.33 8.40 -10.52
C GLN A 437 11.53 8.83 -9.68
N GLN A 438 11.54 8.46 -8.41
CA GLN A 438 12.63 8.65 -7.48
C GLN A 438 13.59 7.45 -7.46
N ALA A 439 13.05 6.23 -7.52
CA ALA A 439 13.85 5.02 -7.37
C ALA A 439 13.27 3.81 -8.10
N TYR A 440 14.18 2.87 -8.36
CA TYR A 440 13.94 1.49 -8.74
C TYR A 440 14.51 0.59 -7.64
N LEU A 441 13.70 -0.32 -7.11
CA LEU A 441 14.00 -1.15 -5.96
C LEU A 441 13.97 -2.62 -6.35
N LYS A 442 14.99 -3.35 -5.91
CA LYS A 442 15.13 -4.80 -6.03
C LYS A 442 15.45 -5.39 -4.66
N ALA A 443 15.16 -6.67 -4.48
CA ALA A 443 15.72 -7.44 -3.38
C ALA A 443 17.25 -7.28 -3.33
N SER A 444 17.83 -7.34 -2.15
CA SER A 444 19.29 -7.36 -1.97
C SER A 444 19.91 -8.68 -2.43
N ASN A 445 19.12 -9.74 -2.43
CA ASN A 445 19.41 -11.11 -2.84
C ASN A 445 18.48 -11.54 -3.98
N THR A 446 18.34 -10.69 -5.00
CA THR A 446 17.52 -10.98 -6.20
C THR A 446 17.83 -12.35 -6.80
N ASP A 447 16.86 -13.26 -6.76
CA ASP A 447 16.89 -14.52 -7.48
C ASP A 447 15.67 -14.69 -8.40
N ALA A 448 15.81 -15.55 -9.41
CA ALA A 448 14.76 -15.80 -10.39
C ALA A 448 13.53 -16.43 -9.73
N GLY A 449 12.34 -15.90 -10.01
CA GLY A 449 11.07 -16.40 -9.52
C GLY A 449 10.67 -15.93 -8.12
N ASP A 450 11.44 -15.06 -7.46
CA ASP A 450 11.16 -14.55 -6.11
C ASP A 450 9.89 -13.67 -6.03
N LEU A 451 9.47 -13.09 -7.16
CA LEU A 451 8.30 -12.20 -7.27
C LEU A 451 8.36 -10.99 -6.33
N PHE A 452 9.52 -10.35 -6.21
CA PHE A 452 9.65 -9.12 -5.44
C PHE A 452 8.70 -8.04 -6.00
N GLY A 453 7.91 -7.41 -5.13
CA GLY A 453 6.90 -6.43 -5.57
C GLY A 453 5.48 -6.99 -5.63
N VAL A 454 5.25 -8.25 -5.28
CA VAL A 454 3.90 -8.85 -5.27
C VAL A 454 2.94 -8.23 -4.27
N SER A 455 3.49 -7.67 -3.20
CA SER A 455 2.73 -6.88 -2.23
C SER A 455 3.55 -5.68 -1.81
N ALA A 456 2.87 -4.56 -1.58
CA ALA A 456 3.50 -3.28 -1.32
C ALA A 456 2.71 -2.52 -0.26
N ALA A 457 3.40 -1.88 0.69
CA ALA A 457 2.80 -0.97 1.64
C ALA A 457 3.72 0.21 1.94
N LEU A 458 3.13 1.39 2.19
CA LEU A 458 3.86 2.62 2.51
C LEU A 458 3.33 3.25 3.81
N SER A 459 4.25 3.76 4.63
CA SER A 459 3.93 4.69 5.71
C SER A 459 5.03 5.74 5.84
N GLY A 460 4.72 6.98 5.51
CA GLY A 460 5.71 8.06 5.49
C GLY A 460 6.83 7.80 4.47
N ASP A 461 8.05 7.64 4.96
CA ASP A 461 9.25 7.39 4.15
C ASP A 461 9.60 5.90 4.00
N ALA A 462 8.82 5.01 4.63
CA ALA A 462 9.07 3.58 4.67
C ALA A 462 8.20 2.83 3.66
N ALA A 463 8.86 1.96 2.89
CA ALA A 463 8.21 0.93 2.08
C ALA A 463 8.45 -0.45 2.67
N VAL A 464 7.44 -1.30 2.55
CA VAL A 464 7.51 -2.73 2.78
C VAL A 464 7.12 -3.41 1.50
N ILE A 465 7.95 -4.33 1.03
CA ILE A 465 7.75 -5.05 -0.23
C ILE A 465 7.86 -6.54 0.02
N GLY A 466 6.84 -7.31 -0.37
CA GLY A 466 6.86 -8.77 -0.31
C GLY A 466 7.58 -9.40 -1.50
N ALA A 467 8.19 -10.55 -1.26
CA ALA A 467 8.69 -11.48 -2.28
C ALA A 467 8.26 -12.89 -1.84
N LEU A 468 7.06 -13.30 -2.26
CA LEU A 468 6.39 -14.46 -1.67
C LEU A 468 7.06 -15.80 -2.00
N HIS A 469 7.86 -15.82 -3.06
CA HIS A 469 8.57 -17.01 -3.52
C HIS A 469 10.05 -17.03 -3.13
N GLU A 470 10.52 -15.98 -2.46
CA GLU A 470 11.89 -15.94 -1.95
C GLU A 470 12.19 -17.20 -1.15
N ALA A 471 13.31 -17.81 -1.49
CA ALA A 471 13.71 -19.06 -0.94
C ALA A 471 14.81 -18.81 0.08
N SER A 472 14.54 -19.16 1.34
CA SER A 472 15.49 -19.07 2.46
C SER A 472 14.86 -19.74 3.68
N ASN A 473 15.66 -20.51 4.42
CA ASN A 473 15.29 -21.10 5.71
C ASN A 473 15.67 -20.20 6.90
N GLY A 474 16.17 -18.99 6.61
CA GLY A 474 16.39 -17.96 7.62
C GLY A 474 15.12 -17.59 8.38
N VAL A 475 15.25 -17.24 9.66
CA VAL A 475 14.13 -16.89 10.54
C VAL A 475 14.28 -15.50 11.15
N GLY A 476 13.16 -14.81 11.34
CA GLY A 476 13.12 -13.51 12.01
C GLY A 476 13.70 -12.36 11.18
N VAL A 477 14.43 -11.45 11.83
CA VAL A 477 14.89 -10.19 11.24
C VAL A 477 16.36 -10.30 10.85
N ASP A 478 16.67 -9.87 9.63
CA ASP A 478 18.01 -9.84 9.02
C ASP A 478 18.72 -11.19 9.07
N ALA A 479 17.97 -12.26 8.80
CA ALA A 479 18.52 -13.59 8.57
C ALA A 479 19.44 -13.61 7.32
N ASP A 480 20.16 -14.72 7.15
CA ASP A 480 21.07 -14.89 6.00
C ASP A 480 20.28 -14.88 4.68
N GLN A 481 20.46 -13.80 3.93
CA GLN A 481 19.80 -13.58 2.63
C GLN A 481 20.46 -14.37 1.49
N SER A 482 21.63 -14.97 1.72
CA SER A 482 22.26 -15.84 0.73
C SER A 482 21.78 -17.29 0.79
N ASP A 483 21.01 -17.63 1.84
CA ASP A 483 20.39 -18.94 1.97
C ASP A 483 19.25 -19.09 0.97
N ASN A 484 19.30 -20.13 0.13
CA ASN A 484 18.30 -20.49 -0.86
C ASN A 484 17.79 -21.94 -0.66
N SER A 485 17.65 -22.36 0.61
CA SER A 485 17.35 -23.76 0.96
C SER A 485 15.88 -24.11 1.19
N ALA A 486 14.98 -23.13 1.36
CA ALA A 486 13.55 -23.36 1.56
C ALA A 486 12.69 -22.65 0.51
N ALA A 487 12.36 -23.37 -0.57
CA ALA A 487 11.59 -22.84 -1.69
C ALA A 487 10.24 -22.24 -1.26
N ASN A 488 9.89 -21.08 -1.81
CA ASN A 488 8.64 -20.37 -1.56
C ASN A 488 8.34 -20.12 -0.07
N ALA A 489 9.37 -20.01 0.75
CA ALA A 489 9.19 -19.64 2.15
C ALA A 489 8.71 -18.18 2.27
N GLY A 490 9.19 -17.34 1.36
CA GLY A 490 8.84 -15.94 1.18
C GLY A 490 9.56 -15.00 2.16
N ALA A 491 9.65 -13.73 1.79
CA ALA A 491 10.30 -12.68 2.58
C ALA A 491 9.57 -11.33 2.42
N ALA A 492 9.90 -10.39 3.31
CA ALA A 492 9.56 -8.98 3.14
C ALA A 492 10.77 -8.06 3.37
N TYR A 493 10.86 -7.01 2.59
CA TYR A 493 11.98 -6.06 2.59
C TYR A 493 11.50 -4.68 2.99
N ILE A 494 12.28 -4.01 3.85
CA ILE A 494 11.95 -2.65 4.30
C ILE A 494 12.95 -1.67 3.70
N PHE A 495 12.46 -0.69 2.96
CA PHE A 495 13.24 0.43 2.45
C PHE A 495 12.84 1.71 3.19
N ARG A 496 13.80 2.61 3.43
CA ARG A 496 13.56 3.94 4.01
C ARG A 496 14.28 5.04 3.23
N GLY A 497 13.90 6.29 3.50
CA GLY A 497 14.38 7.46 2.75
C GLY A 497 13.60 7.72 1.46
N LEU A 498 12.39 7.17 1.33
CA LEU A 498 11.50 7.39 0.19
C LEU A 498 10.72 8.71 0.33
N GLY A 499 10.18 9.17 -0.80
CA GLY A 499 9.31 10.31 -0.85
C GLY A 499 10.03 11.64 -0.88
N ASN A 500 9.29 12.71 -0.58
CA ASN A 500 9.80 14.08 -0.61
C ASN A 500 10.80 14.42 0.52
N GLY A 501 11.07 13.49 1.45
CA GLY A 501 11.76 13.77 2.71
C GLY A 501 10.92 14.67 3.63
N PRO A 502 11.44 15.05 4.81
CA PRO A 502 10.76 16.00 5.66
C PRO A 502 10.69 17.37 4.97
N ARG A 503 9.48 17.84 4.69
CA ARG A 503 9.26 19.18 4.13
C ARG A 503 9.41 20.22 5.24
N LEU A 504 10.28 21.19 5.03
CA LEU A 504 10.33 22.41 5.83
C LEU A 504 9.17 23.31 5.41
N ALA A 505 8.14 23.37 6.23
CA ALA A 505 7.01 24.28 6.05
C ALA A 505 7.36 25.65 6.65
N LEU A 506 7.15 26.72 5.87
CA LEU A 506 7.29 28.10 6.33
C LEU A 506 5.93 28.77 6.39
N THR A 507 5.60 29.34 7.55
CA THR A 507 4.37 30.12 7.74
C THR A 507 4.74 31.51 8.25
N PRO A 508 4.23 32.61 7.67
CA PRO A 508 4.40 33.94 8.25
C PRO A 508 3.85 33.98 9.67
N ASP A 509 4.57 34.62 10.60
CA ASP A 509 4.14 34.72 12.00
C ASP A 509 3.24 35.95 12.28
N GLY A 510 2.98 36.77 11.26
CA GLY A 510 2.18 38.00 11.36
C GLY A 510 2.95 39.23 11.88
N SER A 511 4.19 39.08 12.32
CA SER A 511 5.08 40.16 12.80
C SER A 511 6.18 40.56 11.81
N GLY A 512 6.21 39.90 10.64
CA GLY A 512 7.29 40.02 9.66
C GLY A 512 8.33 38.91 9.76
N GLY A 513 8.16 37.96 10.70
CA GLY A 513 8.95 36.75 10.85
C GLY A 513 8.32 35.51 10.22
N TYR A 514 8.98 34.37 10.38
CA TYR A 514 8.52 33.06 9.89
C TYR A 514 8.58 31.98 10.96
N ILE A 515 7.56 31.13 11.00
CA ILE A 515 7.56 29.86 11.71
C ILE A 515 7.96 28.77 10.73
N LEU A 516 9.05 28.08 11.05
CA LEU A 516 9.59 26.93 10.34
C LEU A 516 9.13 25.64 11.04
N ARG A 517 8.54 24.71 10.31
CA ARG A 517 8.14 23.38 10.83
C ARG A 517 8.68 22.28 9.95
N PHE A 518 9.24 21.23 10.54
CA PHE A 518 9.60 20.01 9.81
C PHE A 518 9.52 18.81 10.74
N ASN A 519 9.38 17.60 10.17
CA ASN A 519 9.43 16.37 10.94
C ASN A 519 10.86 15.79 10.89
N GLY A 520 11.60 15.91 11.99
CA GLY A 520 12.86 15.21 12.16
C GLY A 520 12.65 13.76 12.61
N ALA A 521 13.65 12.91 12.39
CA ALA A 521 13.74 11.63 13.08
C ALA A 521 13.87 11.88 14.59
N PRO A 522 13.08 11.22 15.46
CA PRO A 522 13.14 11.42 16.91
C PRO A 522 14.56 11.32 17.47
N GLU A 523 14.89 12.20 18.41
CA GLU A 523 16.18 12.27 19.10
C GLU A 523 17.40 12.61 18.23
N VAL A 524 17.19 12.92 16.94
CA VAL A 524 18.25 13.36 16.03
C VAL A 524 18.41 14.89 16.08
N PRO A 525 19.64 15.43 16.21
CA PRO A 525 19.90 16.86 16.12
C PRO A 525 19.78 17.36 14.67
N TYR A 526 19.20 18.54 14.51
CA TYR A 526 19.07 19.24 13.24
C TYR A 526 19.49 20.69 13.40
N GLN A 527 20.36 21.17 12.52
CA GLN A 527 20.66 22.60 12.37
C GLN A 527 19.68 23.25 11.41
N VAL A 528 18.92 24.23 11.89
CA VAL A 528 18.17 25.15 11.04
C VAL A 528 19.14 26.23 10.59
N GLN A 529 19.33 26.33 9.28
CA GLN A 529 20.26 27.28 8.68
C GLN A 529 19.52 28.25 7.75
N ARG A 530 20.04 29.47 7.66
CA ARG A 530 19.51 30.53 6.79
C ARG A 530 20.62 31.13 5.94
N ALA A 531 20.29 31.57 4.74
CA ALA A 531 21.19 32.34 3.91
C ALA A 531 20.46 33.44 3.14
N PRO A 532 21.16 34.54 2.78
CA PRO A 532 20.61 35.53 1.84
C PRO A 532 20.57 35.00 0.40
N SER A 533 21.30 33.92 0.10
CA SER A 533 21.31 33.24 -1.19
C SER A 533 21.47 31.73 -1.02
N VAL A 534 21.01 30.95 -2.00
CA VAL A 534 21.17 29.48 -2.00
C VAL A 534 22.62 28.99 -1.96
N THR A 535 23.59 29.78 -2.43
CA THR A 535 25.02 29.45 -2.37
C THR A 535 25.65 29.83 -1.04
N GLY A 536 24.88 30.44 -0.13
CA GLY A 536 25.33 30.91 1.17
C GLY A 536 25.76 32.37 1.15
N PRO A 537 26.55 32.81 2.14
CA PRO A 537 26.96 32.03 3.31
C PRO A 537 25.75 31.57 4.14
N TRP A 538 25.77 30.30 4.58
CA TRP A 538 24.72 29.71 5.40
C TRP A 538 25.04 29.92 6.89
N GLU A 539 24.20 30.68 7.56
CA GLU A 539 24.21 30.95 8.99
C GLU A 539 23.40 29.89 9.73
N ILE A 540 23.92 29.34 10.82
CA ILE A 540 23.16 28.46 11.71
C ILE A 540 22.29 29.34 12.61
N LEU A 541 20.97 29.21 12.50
CA LEU A 541 20.03 29.91 13.37
C LEU A 541 19.79 29.17 14.68
N ALA A 542 19.67 27.84 14.60
CA ALA A 542 19.45 26.99 15.76
C ALA A 542 19.94 25.57 15.49
N THR A 543 20.23 24.84 16.57
CA THR A 543 20.36 23.39 16.56
C THR A 543 19.28 22.82 17.48
N ASN A 544 18.35 22.05 16.94
CA ASN A 544 17.24 21.45 17.68
C ASN A 544 17.31 19.93 17.56
N THR A 545 17.27 19.23 18.70
CA THR A 545 17.03 17.79 18.72
C THR A 545 15.54 17.54 18.53
N ALA A 546 15.19 16.73 17.54
CA ALA A 546 13.78 16.43 17.28
C ALA A 546 13.15 15.73 18.49
N PRO A 547 11.98 16.20 18.98
CA PRO A 547 11.28 15.55 20.07
C PRO A 547 10.78 14.16 19.64
N ILE A 548 10.26 13.38 20.59
CA ILE A 548 9.67 12.05 20.31
C ILE A 548 8.56 12.15 19.25
N SER A 549 7.83 13.27 19.21
CA SER A 549 6.80 13.53 18.19
C SER A 549 7.36 13.77 16.78
N GLY A 550 8.69 13.92 16.61
CA GLY A 550 9.37 14.25 15.36
C GLY A 550 9.20 15.70 14.91
N LEU A 551 8.09 16.36 15.25
CA LEU A 551 7.82 17.74 14.85
C LEU A 551 8.78 18.72 15.54
N VAL A 552 9.62 19.36 14.74
CA VAL A 552 10.48 20.48 15.14
C VAL A 552 9.86 21.76 14.64
N GLU A 553 9.71 22.74 15.54
CA GLU A 553 9.25 24.09 15.23
C GLU A 553 10.33 25.11 15.62
N PHE A 554 10.60 26.07 14.75
CA PHE A 554 11.56 27.15 14.98
C PHE A 554 11.01 28.49 14.47
N SER A 555 11.14 29.55 15.25
CA SER A 555 10.70 30.90 14.87
C SER A 555 11.90 31.77 14.47
N ASP A 556 11.94 32.21 13.21
CA ASP A 556 12.83 33.29 12.78
C ASP A 556 12.10 34.64 12.88
N ILE A 557 12.36 35.36 13.95
CA ILE A 557 11.75 36.66 14.26
C ILE A 557 12.40 37.84 13.51
N ASN A 558 13.54 37.62 12.85
CA ASN A 558 14.28 38.68 12.15
C ASN A 558 14.77 38.18 10.78
N PRO A 559 13.86 37.80 9.86
CA PRO A 559 14.28 37.41 8.52
C PRO A 559 14.81 38.63 7.74
N PRO A 560 15.80 38.45 6.86
CA PRO A 560 16.30 39.50 5.99
C PRO A 560 15.19 40.23 5.22
N PRO A 561 15.25 41.57 5.07
CA PRO A 561 14.17 42.37 4.48
C PRO A 561 13.89 42.10 2.98
N ALA A 562 14.83 41.47 2.26
CA ALA A 562 14.73 41.27 0.82
C ALA A 562 14.39 39.82 0.46
N GLN A 563 15.20 38.88 0.94
CA GLN A 563 15.07 37.45 0.61
C GLN A 563 15.82 36.62 1.65
N ALA A 564 15.23 35.47 2.00
CA ALA A 564 15.84 34.50 2.91
C ALA A 564 15.59 33.09 2.40
N PHE A 565 16.62 32.25 2.47
CA PHE A 565 16.56 30.84 2.19
C PHE A 565 16.78 30.07 3.48
N TYR A 566 16.03 28.99 3.67
CA TYR A 566 16.12 28.15 4.86
C TYR A 566 16.41 26.71 4.47
N ARG A 567 17.17 26.01 5.31
CA ARG A 567 17.37 24.57 5.20
C ARG A 567 17.54 23.96 6.58
N THR A 568 17.31 22.65 6.65
CA THR A 568 17.66 21.83 7.80
C THR A 568 18.79 20.90 7.40
N VAL A 569 19.85 20.83 8.20
CA VAL A 569 20.94 19.85 7.99
C VAL A 569 21.16 19.06 9.27
N GLN A 570 21.55 17.80 9.14
CA GLN A 570 21.99 17.00 10.27
C GLN A 570 23.50 17.29 10.48
N PRO A 571 23.91 17.79 11.66
CA PRO A 571 25.31 18.12 11.95
C PRO A 571 26.20 16.89 12.12
#